data_AF-A0A1D8P6A1-F1
#
_entry.id   AF-A0A1D8P6A1-F1
#
_cell.length_a   1.000
_cell.length_b   1.000
_cell.length_c   1.000
_cell.angle_alpha   90.00
_cell.angle_beta   90.00
_cell.angle_gamma   90.00
#
_symmetry.space_group_name_H-M   'P 1'
#
loop_
_entity.id
_entity.type
_entity.pdbx_description
1 polymer ?
#
loop_
_entity_poly.entity_id
_entity_poly.type
_entity_poly.pdbx_seq_one_letter_code
_entity_poly.pdbx_strand_id
1 'polypeptide(L)'
;MLFIILTSITIINQVNSQVKIINNTNFSLKNINIYSTSFKSLNPKDSTDFKKFNYQEYSNNSFIQLKSRDTLFFISISPPEQNKKITLSIDSLNFKNRIIYYSEKLTEI
;
A
#
# COMPACT_ATOMS: atom_id res chain seq x y z
N MET A 1 -49.27 -5.35 -12.44
CA MET A 1 -47.93 -4.84 -12.81
C MET A 1 -46.93 -5.46 -11.86
N LEU A 2 -46.04 -6.32 -12.36
CA LEU A 2 -45.09 -7.08 -11.55
C LEU A 2 -43.76 -6.31 -11.53
N PHE A 3 -43.29 -5.91 -10.35
CA PHE A 3 -41.95 -5.33 -10.18
C PHE A 3 -41.02 -6.41 -9.63
N ILE A 4 -39.99 -6.73 -10.40
CA ILE A 4 -38.88 -7.56 -9.93
C ILE A 4 -37.80 -6.59 -9.44
N ILE A 5 -37.52 -6.60 -8.14
CA ILE A 5 -36.40 -5.85 -7.55
C ILE A 5 -35.19 -6.79 -7.56
N LEU A 6 -34.25 -6.57 -8.49
CA LEU A 6 -32.93 -7.20 -8.43
C LEU A 6 -32.12 -6.51 -7.32
N THR A 7 -32.02 -7.13 -6.15
CA THR A 7 -31.02 -6.75 -5.17
C THR A 7 -29.72 -7.47 -5.52
N SER A 8 -28.77 -6.77 -6.16
CA SER A 8 -27.43 -7.29 -6.33
C SER A 8 -26.73 -7.35 -4.97
N ILE A 9 -26.51 -8.57 -4.47
CA ILE A 9 -25.63 -8.81 -3.32
C ILE A 9 -24.20 -8.56 -3.82
N THR A 10 -23.63 -7.41 -3.49
CA THR A 10 -22.21 -7.16 -3.76
C THR A 10 -21.39 -8.00 -2.80
N ILE A 11 -20.85 -9.13 -3.27
CA ILE A 11 -19.86 -9.89 -2.52
C ILE A 11 -18.58 -9.04 -2.49
N ILE A 12 -18.31 -8.41 -1.35
CA ILE A 12 -17.06 -7.69 -1.14
C ILE A 12 -15.97 -8.74 -0.93
N ASN A 13 -15.17 -9.00 -1.97
CA ASN A 13 -13.95 -9.80 -1.85
C ASN A 13 -12.93 -9.02 -1.00
N GLN A 14 -13.01 -9.19 0.32
CA GLN A 14 -12.05 -8.59 1.24
C GLN A 14 -10.75 -9.38 1.16
N VAL A 15 -9.67 -8.71 0.76
CA VAL A 15 -8.34 -9.29 0.79
C VAL A 15 -7.86 -9.30 2.24
N ASN A 16 -7.79 -10.48 2.87
CA ASN A 16 -7.23 -10.65 4.20
C ASN A 16 -5.69 -10.70 4.13
N SER A 17 -5.07 -9.56 3.86
CA SER A 17 -3.61 -9.45 3.70
C SER A 17 -3.01 -8.43 4.66
N GLN A 18 -1.70 -8.53 4.84
CA GLN A 18 -0.93 -7.67 5.74
C GLN A 18 0.21 -7.04 4.97
N VAL A 19 0.52 -5.79 5.27
CA VAL A 19 1.65 -5.09 4.66
C VAL A 19 2.55 -4.50 5.74
N LYS A 20 3.86 -4.61 5.52
CA LYS A 20 4.87 -3.86 6.27
C LYS A 20 5.76 -3.08 5.31
N ILE A 21 6.35 -2.01 5.83
CA ILE A 21 7.19 -1.10 5.06
C ILE A 21 8.57 -1.03 5.71
N ILE A 22 9.61 -1.09 4.90
CA ILE A 22 10.99 -0.91 5.31
C ILE A 22 11.55 0.32 4.58
N ASN A 23 12.14 1.25 5.33
CA ASN A 23 12.82 2.39 4.77
C ASN A 23 14.32 2.13 4.64
N ASN A 24 14.76 1.64 3.49
CA ASN A 24 16.18 1.44 3.22
C ASN A 24 16.89 2.70 2.73
N THR A 25 16.14 3.79 2.49
CA THR A 25 16.69 5.05 2.01
C THR A 25 17.48 5.80 3.10
N ASN A 26 18.20 6.84 2.70
CA ASN A 26 18.87 7.77 3.61
C ASN A 26 17.98 8.97 4.01
N PHE A 27 16.67 8.89 3.78
CA PHE A 27 15.72 9.96 4.07
C PHE A 27 14.58 9.49 4.96
N SER A 28 14.03 10.37 5.79
CA SER A 28 12.78 10.07 6.48
C SER A 28 11.62 10.03 5.48
N LEU A 29 10.73 9.05 5.68
CA LEU A 29 9.47 8.90 4.95
C LEU A 29 8.34 9.32 5.88
N LYS A 30 7.49 10.24 5.41
CA LYS A 30 6.34 10.81 6.14
C LYS A 30 5.06 10.59 5.34
N ASN A 31 3.91 10.71 6.00
CA ASN A 31 2.59 10.61 5.37
C ASN A 31 2.45 9.36 4.48
N ILE A 32 2.88 8.21 5.01
CA ILE A 32 2.99 6.97 4.24
C ILE A 32 1.61 6.30 4.22
N ASN A 33 1.04 6.13 3.03
CA ASN A 33 -0.23 5.44 2.81
C ASN A 33 -0.07 4.34 1.75
N ILE A 34 -0.60 3.16 2.03
CA ILE A 34 -0.60 2.00 1.11
C ILE A 34 -1.96 1.30 1.19
N TYR A 35 -2.60 1.04 0.05
CA TYR A 35 -3.90 0.34 -0.03
C TYR A 35 -4.93 0.85 0.99
N SER A 36 -5.10 2.18 1.08
CA SER A 36 -6.00 2.84 2.04
C SER A 36 -5.60 2.71 3.53
N THR A 37 -4.38 2.26 3.82
CA THR A 37 -3.85 2.15 5.19
C THR A 37 -2.73 3.15 5.43
N SER A 38 -2.87 3.96 6.47
CA SER A 38 -1.84 4.90 6.92
C SER A 38 -0.85 4.25 7.88
N PHE A 39 0.42 4.64 7.74
CA PHE A 39 1.54 4.20 8.55
C PHE A 39 2.21 5.38 9.26
N LYS A 40 2.90 5.07 10.36
CA LYS A 40 3.76 6.04 11.04
C LYS A 40 4.89 6.48 10.12
N SER A 41 5.46 7.65 10.39
CA SER A 41 6.68 8.08 9.73
C SER A 41 7.83 7.12 10.06
N LEU A 42 8.74 6.92 9.10
CA LEU A 42 9.91 6.07 9.24
C LEU A 42 11.18 6.90 9.08
N ASN A 43 12.12 6.78 10.02
CA ASN A 43 13.46 7.31 9.82
C ASN A 43 14.26 6.37 8.89
N PRO A 44 15.44 6.80 8.40
CA PRO A 44 16.33 5.91 7.67
C PRO A 44 16.58 4.61 8.45
N LYS A 45 16.46 3.47 7.76
CA LYS A 45 16.62 2.11 8.29
C LYS A 45 15.54 1.62 9.27
N ASP A 46 14.48 2.40 9.50
CA ASP A 46 13.33 1.94 10.27
C ASP A 46 12.39 1.05 9.44
N SER A 47 11.56 0.28 10.14
CA SER A 47 10.45 -0.46 9.57
C SER A 47 9.16 -0.32 10.39
N THR A 48 8.03 -0.63 9.76
CA THR A 48 6.77 -0.84 10.46
C THR A 48 6.58 -2.30 10.83
N ASP A 49 5.69 -2.55 11.79
CA ASP A 49 5.09 -3.86 11.93
C ASP A 49 4.15 -4.16 10.75
N PHE A 50 3.80 -5.43 10.60
CA PHE A 50 2.74 -5.83 9.67
C PHE A 50 1.41 -5.26 10.12
N LYS A 51 0.71 -4.58 9.21
CA LYS A 51 -0.62 -4.04 9.44
C LYS A 51 -1.59 -4.68 8.46
N LYS A 52 -2.71 -5.19 8.98
CA LYS A 52 -3.82 -5.64 8.15
C LYS A 52 -4.39 -4.45 7.38
N PHE A 53 -4.73 -4.68 6.13
CA PHE A 53 -5.39 -3.71 5.30
C PHE A 53 -6.56 -4.38 4.61
N ASN A 54 -7.65 -3.64 4.44
CA ASN A 54 -8.82 -4.12 3.71
C ASN A 54 -8.74 -3.55 2.30
N TYR A 55 -8.23 -4.34 1.36
CA TYR A 55 -8.24 -3.96 -0.05
C TYR A 55 -9.54 -4.41 -0.71
N GLN A 56 -10.21 -3.46 -1.34
CA GLN A 56 -11.39 -3.67 -2.15
C GLN A 56 -11.06 -3.29 -3.59
N GLU A 57 -11.06 -4.29 -4.48
CA GLU A 57 -10.55 -4.15 -5.86
C GLU A 57 -11.20 -3.02 -6.66
N TYR A 58 -12.49 -2.77 -6.44
CA TYR A 58 -13.26 -1.77 -7.19
C TYR A 58 -13.30 -0.37 -6.55
N SER A 59 -12.82 -0.21 -5.32
CA SER A 59 -12.92 1.05 -4.57
C SER A 59 -11.58 1.56 -4.06
N ASN A 60 -10.56 0.70 -3.94
CA ASN A 60 -9.24 1.08 -3.48
C ASN A 60 -8.27 1.18 -4.64
N ASN A 61 -7.56 2.30 -4.67
CA ASN A 61 -6.46 2.46 -5.59
C ASN A 61 -5.24 1.69 -5.07
N SER A 62 -4.60 0.92 -5.95
CA SER A 62 -3.35 0.23 -5.66
C SER A 62 -2.16 1.19 -5.80
N PHE A 63 -2.04 2.16 -4.89
CA PHE A 63 -0.87 3.03 -4.85
C PHE A 63 -0.20 3.12 -3.49
N ILE A 64 1.08 3.47 -3.52
CA ILE A 64 1.84 3.98 -2.38
C ILE A 64 1.89 5.49 -2.53
N GLN A 65 1.56 6.19 -1.45
CA GLN A 65 1.81 7.62 -1.30
C GLN A 65 2.78 7.81 -0.13
N LEU A 66 3.84 8.60 -0.35
CA LEU A 66 4.73 9.01 0.73
C LEU A 66 5.32 10.39 0.44
N LYS A 67 5.68 11.11 1.51
CA LYS A 67 6.40 12.37 1.44
C LYS A 67 7.80 12.16 1.97
N SER A 68 8.80 12.65 1.23
CA SER A 68 10.17 12.77 1.75
C SER A 68 10.68 14.17 1.45
N ARG A 69 11.29 14.81 2.46
CA ARG A 69 11.55 16.26 2.44
C ARG A 69 10.26 17.01 2.10
N ASP A 70 10.25 17.80 1.02
CA ASP A 70 9.07 18.50 0.49
C ASP A 70 8.55 17.92 -0.82
N THR A 71 9.01 16.73 -1.21
CA THR A 71 8.53 16.05 -2.41
C THR A 71 7.54 14.95 -2.05
N LEU A 72 6.38 15.00 -2.71
CA LEU A 72 5.36 13.97 -2.65
C LEU A 72 5.61 12.97 -3.77
N PHE A 73 5.62 11.69 -3.42
CA PHE A 73 5.79 10.59 -4.36
C PHE A 73 4.53 9.73 -4.38
N PHE A 74 4.17 9.29 -5.59
CA PHE A 74 3.08 8.36 -5.84
C PHE A 74 3.59 7.27 -6.77
N ILE A 75 3.25 6.02 -6.46
CA ILE A 75 3.54 4.90 -7.34
C ILE A 75 2.37 3.94 -7.35
N SER A 76 1.95 3.52 -8.53
CA SER A 76 1.02 2.41 -8.67
C SER A 76 1.78 1.11 -8.37
N ILE A 77 1.18 0.27 -7.55
CA ILE A 77 1.64 -1.08 -7.28
C ILE A 77 0.57 -2.06 -7.75
N SER A 78 0.93 -3.33 -7.84
CA SER A 78 -0.05 -4.36 -8.15
C SER A 78 -1.09 -4.44 -7.04
N PRO A 79 -2.34 -4.84 -7.36
CA PRO A 79 -3.29 -5.23 -6.33
C PRO A 79 -2.71 -6.32 -5.44
N PRO A 80 -3.03 -6.30 -4.14
CA PRO A 80 -2.56 -7.27 -3.18
C PRO A 80 -3.17 -8.65 -3.47
N GLU A 81 -2.36 -9.70 -3.36
CA GLU A 81 -2.86 -11.08 -3.38
C GLU A 81 -3.58 -11.42 -2.06
N GLN A 82 -4.53 -12.36 -2.11
CA GLN A 82 -5.24 -12.85 -0.92
C GLN A 82 -4.34 -13.65 0.01
N ASN A 83 -4.54 -13.47 1.32
CA ASN A 83 -3.87 -14.21 2.38
C ASN A 83 -2.33 -14.10 2.35
N LYS A 84 -1.80 -12.94 1.94
CA LYS A 84 -0.35 -12.68 1.89
C LYS A 84 0.09 -11.64 2.92
N LYS A 85 1.31 -11.84 3.41
CA LYS A 85 2.17 -10.83 4.02
C LYS A 85 3.06 -10.22 2.95
N ILE A 86 2.86 -8.93 2.70
CA ILE A 86 3.60 -8.11 1.75
C ILE A 86 4.65 -7.31 2.50
N THR A 87 5.91 -7.42 2.10
CA THR A 87 7.00 -6.55 2.57
C THR A 87 7.40 -5.62 1.44
N LEU A 88 7.21 -4.32 1.65
CA LEU A 88 7.63 -3.29 0.70
C LEU A 88 8.88 -2.60 1.25
N SER A 89 9.99 -2.74 0.53
CA SER A 89 11.24 -2.05 0.88
C SER A 89 11.45 -0.88 -0.06
N ILE A 90 11.50 0.33 0.49
CA ILE A 90 11.80 1.54 -0.28
C ILE A 90 13.31 1.71 -0.27
N ASP A 91 13.96 1.43 -1.40
CA ASP A 91 15.40 1.30 -1.50
C ASP A 91 16.09 2.60 -1.87
N SER A 92 15.47 3.41 -2.74
CA SER A 92 16.01 4.71 -3.13
C SER A 92 14.92 5.69 -3.63
N LEU A 93 15.22 6.98 -3.56
CA LEU A 93 14.37 8.06 -4.05
C LEU A 93 15.17 8.96 -5.00
N ASN A 94 14.68 9.13 -6.22
CA ASN A 94 15.18 10.14 -7.14
C ASN A 94 14.25 11.35 -7.12
N PHE A 95 14.64 12.39 -6.39
CA PHE A 95 13.86 13.63 -6.23
C PHE A 95 13.72 14.43 -7.53
N LYS A 96 14.74 14.39 -8.41
CA LYS A 96 14.73 15.14 -9.67
C LYS A 96 13.65 14.61 -10.61
N ASN A 97 13.56 13.29 -10.73
CA ASN A 97 12.64 12.61 -11.63
C ASN A 97 11.37 12.12 -10.91
N ARG A 98 11.28 12.30 -9.59
CA ARG A 98 10.20 11.82 -8.71
C ARG A 98 9.96 10.31 -8.80
N ILE A 99 11.04 9.53 -8.90
CA ILE A 99 10.99 8.08 -8.99
C ILE A 99 11.25 7.47 -7.61
N ILE A 100 10.45 6.46 -7.26
CA ILE A 100 10.70 5.56 -6.13
C ILE A 100 11.28 4.26 -6.69
N TYR A 101 12.41 3.82 -6.16
CA TYR A 101 12.91 2.46 -6.34
C TYR A 101 12.51 1.64 -5.13
N TYR A 102 11.80 0.54 -5.36
CA TYR A 102 11.30 -0.34 -4.31
C TYR A 102 11.39 -1.80 -4.71
N SER A 103 11.39 -2.68 -3.72
CA SER A 103 11.30 -4.11 -3.88
C SER A 103 10.14 -4.67 -3.05
N GLU A 104 9.50 -5.71 -3.58
CA GLU A 104 8.37 -6.38 -2.96
C GLU A 104 8.71 -7.84 -2.65
N LYS A 105 8.33 -8.30 -1.46
CA LYS A 105 8.41 -9.71 -1.08
C LYS A 105 7.07 -10.17 -0.53
N LEU A 106 6.54 -11.22 -1.14
CA LEU A 106 5.31 -11.89 -0.74
C LEU A 106 5.61 -13.14 0.08
N THR A 107 4.83 -13.36 1.12
CA THR A 107 4.86 -14.56 1.98
C THR A 107 3.44 -14.95 2.35
N GLU A 108 3.16 -16.24 2.53
CA GLU A 108 1.84 -16.70 2.99
C GLU A 108 1.58 -16.26 4.44
N ILE A 109 0.30 -16.10 4.80
CA ILE A 109 -0.12 -15.79 6.18
C ILE A 109 -0.10 -17.02 7.07
#